data_AF-A0A0Q4DGM3-F1
#
_entry.id   AF-A0A0Q4DGM3-F1
#
_cell.length_a   1.000
_cell.length_b   1.000
_cell.length_c   1.000
_cell.angle_alpha   90.00
_cell.angle_beta   90.00
_cell.angle_gamma   90.00
#
_symmetry.space_group_name_H-M   'P 1'
#
loop_
_entity.id
_entity.type
_entity.pdbx_description
1 polymer ?
#
loop_
_entity_poly.entity_id
_entity_poly.type
_entity_poly.pdbx_seq_one_letter_code
_entity_poly.pdbx_strand_id
1 'polypeptide(L)'
;MQLGTRWTAREQPPKAVPEVLHAQIAAVEAALNPDGLSAPAPKWTLTFLEGRPVAELDTGVIVSQDAAGEVVVRYDDDAEFA
;
A
#
# COMPACT_ATOMS: atom_id res chain seq x y z
N MET A 1 -20.79 5.18 0.72
CA MET A 1 -19.37 5.55 0.56
C MET A 1 -18.57 4.59 1.44
N GLN A 2 -17.98 3.54 0.86
CA GLN A 2 -17.27 2.54 1.66
C GLN A 2 -15.85 3.03 1.91
N LEU A 3 -15.59 3.40 3.15
CA LEU A 3 -14.28 3.83 3.63
C LEU A 3 -13.26 2.71 3.35
N GLY A 4 -12.15 3.02 2.66
CA GLY A 4 -11.08 2.07 2.39
C GLY A 4 -10.54 1.45 3.69
N THR A 5 -10.05 0.22 3.62
CA THR A 5 -9.46 -0.44 4.81
C THR A 5 -8.09 0.15 5.06
N ARG A 6 -7.81 0.70 6.25
CA ARG A 6 -6.51 1.29 6.59
C ARG A 6 -5.80 0.47 7.66
N TRP A 7 -4.47 0.32 7.55
CA TRP A 7 -3.62 -0.35 8.54
C TRP A 7 -2.21 0.24 8.53
N THR A 8 -1.46 0.07 9.62
CA THR A 8 -0.08 0.57 9.69
C THR A 8 0.86 -0.39 8.96
N ALA A 9 1.85 0.15 8.26
CA ALA A 9 2.91 -0.67 7.67
C ALA A 9 3.63 -1.51 8.74
N ARG A 10 4.03 -2.73 8.37
CA ARG A 10 4.68 -3.74 9.23
C ARG A 10 3.76 -4.37 10.29
N GLU A 11 2.48 -4.01 10.33
CA GLU A 11 1.45 -4.75 11.08
C GLU A 11 0.84 -5.85 10.19
N GLN A 12 0.09 -6.76 10.82
CA GLN A 12 -0.60 -7.81 10.08
C GLN A 12 -1.66 -7.21 9.14
N PRO A 13 -1.59 -7.48 7.82
CA PRO A 13 -2.59 -6.99 6.88
C PRO A 13 -3.99 -7.48 7.28
N PRO A 14 -5.02 -6.62 7.26
CA PRO A 14 -6.39 -7.02 7.56
C PRO A 14 -6.89 -8.03 6.51
N LYS A 15 -7.87 -8.86 6.90
CA LYS A 15 -8.45 -9.91 6.03
C LYS A 15 -8.99 -9.41 4.69
N ALA A 16 -9.28 -8.11 4.58
CA ALA A 16 -9.73 -7.48 3.34
C ALA A 16 -8.61 -7.37 2.28
N VAL A 17 -7.33 -7.41 2.69
CA VAL A 17 -6.17 -7.31 1.79
C VAL A 17 -5.96 -8.67 1.11
N PRO A 18 -6.11 -8.76 -0.22
CA PRO A 18 -5.93 -10.02 -0.94
C PRO A 18 -4.50 -10.55 -0.83
N GLU A 19 -4.36 -11.88 -0.68
CA GLU A 19 -3.07 -12.56 -0.51
C GLU A 19 -2.09 -12.29 -1.66
N VAL A 20 -2.61 -12.04 -2.87
CA VAL A 20 -1.80 -11.71 -4.05
C VAL A 20 -0.93 -10.47 -3.82
N LEU A 21 -1.38 -9.50 -3.01
CA LEU A 21 -0.62 -8.29 -2.71
C LEU A 21 0.40 -8.45 -1.57
N HIS A 22 0.29 -9.50 -0.74
CA HIS A 22 1.05 -9.61 0.51
C HIS A 22 2.56 -9.63 0.29
N ALA A 23 3.02 -10.42 -0.68
CA ALA A 23 4.45 -10.52 -1.00
C ALA A 23 5.05 -9.18 -1.39
N GLN A 24 4.31 -8.40 -2.19
CA GLN A 24 4.78 -7.13 -2.69
C GLN A 24 4.69 -6.00 -1.65
N ILE A 25 3.64 -6.01 -0.82
CA ILE A 25 3.52 -5.13 0.36
C ILE A 25 4.71 -5.37 1.29
N ALA A 26 5.03 -6.61 1.63
CA ALA A 26 6.16 -6.94 2.50
C ALA A 26 7.50 -6.48 1.91
N ALA A 27 7.68 -6.62 0.60
CA ALA A 27 8.88 -6.13 -0.08
C ALA A 27 9.00 -4.59 -0.04
N VAL A 28 7.90 -3.86 -0.22
CA VAL A 28 7.87 -2.39 -0.03
C VAL A 28 8.22 -2.04 1.42
N GLU A 29 7.61 -2.70 2.39
CA GLU A 29 7.84 -2.43 3.82
C GLU A 29 9.28 -2.71 4.29
N ALA A 30 9.94 -3.70 3.67
CA ALA A 30 11.36 -3.99 3.88
C ALA A 30 12.27 -2.93 3.26
N ALA A 31 11.85 -2.29 2.16
CA ALA A 31 12.57 -1.20 1.52
C ALA A 31 12.33 0.16 2.20
N LEU A 32 11.32 0.29 3.07
CA LEU A 32 11.12 1.50 3.89
C LEU A 32 12.31 1.70 4.83
N ASN A 33 13.09 2.73 4.54
CA ASN A 33 14.34 3.07 5.22
C ASN A 33 14.15 3.14 6.76
N PRO A 34 14.97 2.45 7.57
CA PRO A 34 14.83 2.42 9.03
C PRO A 34 15.33 3.67 9.76
N ASP A 35 15.98 4.61 9.05
CA ASP A 35 16.63 5.80 9.65
C ASP A 35 15.65 6.76 10.35
N GLY A 36 14.35 6.64 10.05
CA GLY A 36 13.26 7.40 10.65
C GLY A 36 12.73 6.83 11.97
N LEU A 37 13.57 6.31 12.87
CA LEU A 37 13.17 5.77 14.18
C LEU A 37 12.35 6.73 15.05
N SER A 38 12.29 8.02 14.71
CA SER A 38 11.43 9.02 15.37
C SER A 38 10.10 9.31 14.67
N ALA A 39 9.88 8.84 13.44
CA ALA A 39 8.63 9.04 12.71
C ALA A 39 7.69 7.84 12.89
N PRO A 40 6.37 8.06 13.04
CA PRO A 40 5.40 6.96 13.06
C PRO A 40 5.46 6.19 11.73
N ALA A 41 5.25 4.87 11.79
CA ALA A 41 5.18 4.06 10.59
C ALA A 41 4.04 4.56 9.66
N PRO A 42 4.29 4.65 8.34
CA PRO A 42 3.27 5.08 7.38
C PRO A 42 2.10 4.09 7.35
N LYS A 43 0.92 4.54 6.92
CA LYS A 43 -0.27 3.69 6.83
C LYS A 43 -0.57 3.33 5.39
N TRP A 44 -1.02 2.12 5.22
CA TRP A 44 -1.65 1.64 4.02
C TRP A 44 -3.14 1.99 4.00
N THR A 45 -3.66 2.20 2.79
CA THR A 45 -5.08 2.35 2.50
C THR A 45 -5.42 1.43 1.33
N LEU A 46 -6.30 0.45 1.57
CA LEU A 46 -6.85 -0.43 0.55
C LEU A 46 -8.13 0.17 -0.03
N THR A 47 -8.14 0.28 -1.35
CA THR A 47 -9.31 0.60 -2.17
C THR A 47 -9.51 -0.47 -3.23
N PHE A 48 -10.73 -0.51 -3.78
CA PHE A 48 -11.05 -1.37 -4.92
C PHE A 48 -11.47 -0.50 -6.09
N LEU A 49 -10.67 -0.51 -7.17
CA LEU A 49 -10.95 0.24 -8.39
C LEU A 49 -11.34 -0.75 -9.48
N GLU A 50 -12.58 -0.65 -9.97
CA GLU A 50 -13.14 -1.57 -10.97
C GLU A 50 -13.02 -3.05 -10.54
N GLY A 51 -13.16 -3.32 -9.24
CA GLY A 51 -13.04 -4.65 -8.66
C GLY A 51 -11.61 -5.12 -8.40
N ARG A 52 -10.59 -4.31 -8.71
CA ARG A 52 -9.18 -4.63 -8.49
C ARG A 52 -8.65 -3.99 -7.21
N PRO A 53 -7.85 -4.72 -6.41
CA PRO A 53 -7.31 -4.19 -5.18
C PRO A 53 -6.16 -3.21 -5.47
N VAL A 54 -6.18 -2.07 -4.79
CA VAL A 54 -5.14 -1.03 -4.83
C VAL A 54 -4.81 -0.65 -3.40
N ALA A 55 -3.58 -0.97 -2.96
CA ALA A 55 -3.04 -0.60 -1.67
C ALA A 55 -2.08 0.59 -1.86
N GLU A 56 -2.43 1.73 -1.28
CA GLU A 56 -1.62 2.95 -1.29
C GLU A 56 -0.99 3.16 0.08
N LEU A 57 0.30 3.47 0.12
CA LEU A 57 1.03 3.85 1.32
C LEU A 57 1.08 5.38 1.42
N ASP A 58 0.96 5.95 2.61
CA ASP A 58 1.05 7.40 2.84
C ASP A 58 2.33 8.06 2.28
N THR A 59 3.36 7.29 1.90
CA THR A 59 4.57 7.79 1.24
C THR A 59 4.44 7.90 -0.28
N GLY A 60 3.27 7.67 -0.87
CA GLY A 60 3.04 7.69 -2.32
C GLY A 60 3.31 6.36 -3.05
N VAL A 61 3.70 5.30 -2.33
CA VAL A 61 3.90 3.97 -2.94
C VAL A 61 2.54 3.30 -3.14
N ILE A 62 2.28 2.79 -4.33
CA ILE A 62 1.03 2.10 -4.69
C ILE A 62 1.36 0.68 -5.16
N VAL A 63 0.69 -0.29 -4.54
CA VAL A 63 0.73 -1.72 -4.91
C VAL A 63 -0.65 -2.11 -5.40
N SER A 64 -0.74 -2.52 -6.67
CA SER A 64 -2.04 -2.85 -7.29
C SER A 64 -1.95 -4.07 -8.19
N GLN A 65 -3.09 -4.69 -8.45
CA GLN A 65 -3.21 -5.70 -9.49
C GLN A 65 -3.64 -5.07 -10.82
N ASP A 66 -2.93 -5.38 -11.91
CA ASP A 66 -3.25 -4.90 -13.24
C ASP A 66 -4.39 -5.71 -13.91
N ALA A 67 -4.67 -5.43 -15.19
CA ALA A 67 -5.71 -6.16 -15.92
C ALA A 67 -5.32 -7.61 -16.30
N ALA A 68 -4.02 -7.93 -16.35
CA ALA A 68 -3.51 -9.27 -16.58
C ALA A 68 -3.48 -10.13 -15.30
N GLY A 69 -3.71 -9.49 -14.13
CA GLY A 69 -3.65 -10.13 -12.83
C GLY A 69 -2.27 -10.05 -12.18
N GLU A 70 -1.32 -9.34 -12.80
CA GLU A 70 0.03 -9.14 -12.29
C GLU A 70 0.05 -8.04 -11.23
N VAL A 71 0.87 -8.24 -10.20
CA VAL A 71 1.05 -7.23 -9.14
C VAL A 71 2.13 -6.26 -9.56
N VAL A 72 1.76 -4.99 -9.60
CA VAL A 72 2.65 -3.90 -9.98
C VAL A 72 2.85 -2.95 -8.80
N VAL A 73 4.07 -2.45 -8.67
CA VAL A 73 4.41 -1.36 -7.73
C VAL A 73 4.70 -0.12 -8.54
N ARG A 74 4.05 0.98 -8.17
CA ARG A 74 4.34 2.30 -8.72
C ARG A 74 4.52 3.30 -7.58
N TYR A 75 5.21 4.38 -7.88
CA TYR A 75 5.30 5.54 -7.00
C TYR A 75 4.52 6.66 -7.67
N ASP A 76 3.57 7.23 -6.95
CA ASP A 76 2.83 8.41 -7.40
C ASP A 76 3.53 9.64 -6.83
N ASP A 77 4.20 10.38 -7.71
CA ASP A 77 4.95 11.60 -7.36
C ASP A 77 4.02 12.80 -7.13
N ASP A 78 2.71 12.65 -7.36
CA ASP A 78 1.68 13.70 -7.26
C ASP A 78 1.32 14.06 -5.80
N ALA A 79 2.11 13.60 -4.82
CA ALA A 79 2.15 14.22 -3.50
C ALA A 79 2.86 15.59 -3.58
N GLU A 80 2.34 16.48 -4.42
CA GLU A 80 2.66 17.90 -4.40
C GLU A 80 2.35 18.41 -2.99
N PHE A 81 3.41 18.76 -2.25
CA PHE A 81 3.32 19.45 -0.98
C PHE A 81 2.56 20.77 -1.19
N ALA A 82 1.29 20.82 -0.76
CA ALA A 82 0.51 22.05 -0.64
C ALA A 82 0.48 22.54 0.81
#